data_AF-A0A7K7MYY2-F1
#
_entry.id   AF-A0A7K7MYY2-F1
#
_cell.length_a   1.000
_cell.length_b   1.000
_cell.length_c   1.000
_cell.angle_alpha   90.00
_cell.angle_beta   90.00
_cell.angle_gamma   90.00
#
_symmetry.space_group_name_H-M   'P 1'
#
loop_
_entity.id
_entity.type
_entity.pdbx_description
1 polymer ?
#
loop_
_entity_poly.entity_id
_entity_poly.type
_entity_poly.pdbx_seq_one_letter_code
_entity_poly.pdbx_strand_id
1 'polypeptide(L)'
;TTTPRIGDILQKLAPFLKMYGEYVKNFDNAMELVKTWTERSPQFKFIIQDIQKEKVCGNLTLQHHMLEPVQRIPRYEMLLKDYLRKLPQDSLDWKDAEKSLEIISTAASHSNSAIRKMENLKKLLEIYEMLGEEEDIVNPSNELIKEGQILKLAARNTSAQERYLFL
;
A
#
# COMPACT_ATOMS: atom_id res chain seq x y z
N THR A 1 39.57 0.63 -2.29
CA THR A 1 38.31 -0.13 -2.09
C THR A 1 37.29 0.80 -1.48
N THR A 2 36.41 1.38 -2.30
CA THR A 2 35.36 2.29 -1.81
C THR A 2 34.27 1.47 -1.13
N THR A 3 34.06 1.71 0.16
CA THR A 3 32.92 1.17 0.91
C THR A 3 31.64 1.73 0.28
N PRO A 4 30.71 0.89 -0.22
CA PRO A 4 29.48 1.37 -0.84
C PRO A 4 28.62 2.10 0.19
N ARG A 5 27.96 3.18 -0.25
CA ARG A 5 27.13 4.04 0.60
C ARG A 5 25.70 4.06 0.08
N ILE A 6 24.75 4.43 0.92
CA ILE A 6 23.33 4.32 0.56
C ILE A 6 22.99 5.27 -0.60
N GLY A 7 23.52 6.49 -0.57
CA GLY A 7 23.33 7.48 -1.63
C GLY A 7 23.90 7.02 -2.96
N ASP A 8 25.11 6.46 -3.00
CA ASP A 8 25.74 6.03 -4.25
C ASP A 8 25.04 4.81 -4.92
N ILE A 9 24.46 3.91 -4.12
CA ILE A 9 23.64 2.81 -4.63
C ILE A 9 22.32 3.36 -5.18
N LEU A 10 21.62 4.17 -4.40
CA LEU A 10 20.32 4.71 -4.80
C LEU A 10 20.45 5.59 -6.05
N GLN A 11 21.51 6.37 -6.19
CA GLN A 11 21.72 7.22 -7.36
C GLN A 11 21.86 6.40 -8.66
N LYS A 12 22.51 5.22 -8.59
CA LYS A 12 22.61 4.29 -9.72
C LYS A 12 21.27 3.63 -10.06
N LEU A 13 20.44 3.39 -9.04
CA LEU A 13 19.15 2.71 -9.19
C LEU A 13 17.99 3.67 -9.49
N ALA A 14 18.14 4.95 -9.15
CA ALA A 14 17.11 5.98 -9.28
C ALA A 14 16.52 6.11 -10.70
N PRO A 15 17.30 5.96 -11.80
CA PRO A 15 16.72 5.95 -13.15
C PRO A 15 15.69 4.84 -13.38
N PHE A 16 15.86 3.67 -12.74
CA PHE A 16 14.92 2.54 -12.84
C PHE A 16 13.62 2.80 -12.07
N LEU A 17 13.63 3.73 -11.10
CA LEU A 17 12.43 4.09 -10.34
C LEU A 17 11.37 4.78 -11.22
N LYS A 18 11.73 5.27 -12.40
CA LYS A 18 10.75 5.74 -13.41
C LYS A 18 9.77 4.66 -13.84
N MET A 19 10.18 3.37 -13.84
CA MET A 19 9.28 2.26 -14.17
C MET A 19 8.15 2.09 -13.13
N TYR A 20 8.37 2.52 -11.89
CA TYR A 20 7.30 2.52 -10.88
C TYR A 20 6.22 3.54 -11.20
N GLY A 21 6.56 4.68 -11.81
CA GLY A 21 5.56 5.63 -12.29
C GLY A 21 4.60 5.00 -13.28
N GLU A 22 5.10 4.18 -14.20
CA GLU A 22 4.26 3.45 -15.17
C GLU A 22 3.44 2.34 -14.50
N TYR A 23 3.99 1.64 -13.50
CA TYR A 23 3.24 0.68 -12.70
C TYR A 23 2.06 1.35 -11.99
N VAL A 24 2.32 2.45 -11.28
CA VAL A 24 1.32 3.20 -10.53
C VAL A 24 0.23 3.77 -11.46
N LYS A 25 0.63 4.30 -12.62
CA LYS A 25 -0.31 4.83 -13.63
C LYS A 25 -1.28 3.76 -14.14
N ASN A 26 -0.81 2.52 -14.31
CA ASN A 26 -1.62 1.42 -14.82
C ASN A 26 -2.31 0.60 -13.72
N PHE A 27 -2.07 0.91 -12.44
CA PHE A 27 -2.54 0.14 -11.30
C PHE A 27 -4.07 0.03 -11.25
N ASP A 28 -4.78 1.16 -11.43
CA ASP A 28 -6.25 1.20 -11.42
C ASP A 28 -6.85 0.25 -12.49
N ASN A 29 -6.29 0.28 -13.70
CA ASN A 29 -6.72 -0.60 -14.80
C ASN A 29 -6.43 -2.07 -14.49
N ALA A 30 -5.24 -2.36 -13.94
CA ALA A 30 -4.89 -3.73 -13.54
C ALA A 30 -5.84 -4.27 -12.46
N MET A 31 -6.19 -3.46 -11.46
CA MET A 31 -7.14 -3.82 -10.41
C MET A 31 -8.54 -4.09 -10.97
N GLU A 32 -9.02 -3.24 -11.90
CA GLU A 32 -10.32 -3.42 -12.56
C GLU A 32 -10.34 -4.69 -13.41
N LEU A 33 -9.26 -5.00 -14.13
CA LEU A 33 -9.13 -6.23 -14.90
C LEU A 33 -9.17 -7.47 -13.99
N VAL A 34 -8.42 -7.47 -12.89
CA VAL A 34 -8.43 -8.57 -11.92
C VAL A 34 -9.84 -8.77 -11.37
N LYS A 35 -10.54 -7.69 -10.98
CA LYS A 35 -11.92 -7.76 -10.52
C LYS A 35 -12.85 -8.35 -11.59
N THR A 36 -12.79 -7.79 -12.80
CA THR A 36 -13.63 -8.21 -13.94
C THR A 36 -13.45 -9.69 -14.25
N TRP A 37 -12.21 -10.19 -14.28
CA TRP A 37 -11.95 -11.60 -14.57
C TRP A 37 -12.28 -12.54 -13.42
N THR A 38 -12.17 -12.07 -12.17
CA THR A 38 -12.61 -12.81 -10.98
C THR A 38 -14.12 -13.01 -10.98
N GLU A 39 -14.89 -12.03 -11.44
CA GLU A 39 -16.36 -12.12 -11.55
C GLU A 39 -16.80 -12.94 -12.77
N ARG A 40 -16.15 -12.74 -13.92
CA ARG A 40 -16.56 -13.37 -15.19
C ARG A 40 -16.12 -14.82 -15.34
N SER A 41 -15.02 -15.23 -14.73
CA SER A 41 -14.41 -16.54 -14.93
C SER A 41 -14.25 -17.29 -13.61
N PRO A 42 -15.09 -18.32 -13.36
CA PRO A 42 -14.93 -19.20 -12.19
C PRO A 42 -13.57 -19.88 -12.14
N GLN A 43 -13.00 -20.21 -13.30
CA GLN A 43 -11.68 -20.83 -13.40
C GLN A 43 -10.57 -19.85 -12.97
N PHE A 44 -10.64 -18.59 -13.41
CA PHE A 44 -9.70 -17.56 -12.98
C PHE A 44 -9.80 -17.34 -11.46
N LYS A 45 -11.02 -17.19 -10.94
CA LYS A 45 -11.28 -17.05 -9.50
C LYS A 45 -10.68 -18.22 -8.71
N PHE A 46 -10.89 -19.46 -9.16
CA PHE A 46 -10.34 -20.65 -8.51
C PHE A 46 -8.80 -20.62 -8.47
N ILE A 47 -8.14 -20.31 -9.59
CA ILE A 47 -6.67 -20.23 -9.65
C ILE A 47 -6.14 -19.19 -8.66
N ILE A 48 -6.74 -17.99 -8.62
CA ILE A 48 -6.32 -16.95 -7.68
C ILE A 48 -6.50 -17.40 -6.23
N GLN A 49 -7.65 -18.01 -5.91
CA GLN A 49 -7.92 -18.51 -4.55
C GLN A 49 -6.99 -19.67 -4.15
N ASP A 50 -6.59 -20.51 -5.09
CA ASP A 50 -5.68 -21.63 -4.83
C ASP A 50 -4.26 -21.12 -4.50
N ILE A 51 -3.74 -20.21 -5.32
CA ILE A 51 -2.42 -19.58 -5.11
C ILE A 51 -2.40 -18.79 -3.80
N GLN A 52 -3.43 -18.01 -3.49
CA GLN A 52 -3.48 -17.21 -2.26
C GLN A 52 -3.46 -18.04 -0.97
N LYS A 53 -3.81 -19.33 -1.02
CA LYS A 53 -3.72 -20.23 0.15
C LYS A 53 -2.29 -20.71 0.42
N GLU A 54 -1.37 -20.50 -0.51
CA GLU A 54 0.02 -20.86 -0.29
C GLU A 54 0.62 -20.04 0.85
N LYS A 55 1.41 -20.69 1.71
CA LYS A 55 2.05 -20.01 2.85
C LYS A 55 2.94 -18.84 2.43
N VAL A 56 3.48 -18.86 1.20
CA VAL A 56 4.32 -17.79 0.66
C VAL A 56 3.55 -16.48 0.45
N CYS A 57 2.23 -16.56 0.23
CA CYS A 57 1.35 -15.40 0.11
C CYS A 57 1.01 -14.77 1.47
N GLY A 58 1.33 -15.44 2.59
CA GLY A 58 1.14 -14.86 3.92
C GLY A 58 -0.31 -14.49 4.25
N ASN A 59 -1.28 -15.23 3.70
CA ASN A 59 -2.72 -14.95 3.78
C ASN A 59 -3.16 -13.63 3.14
N LEU A 60 -2.32 -13.01 2.30
CA LEU A 60 -2.67 -11.78 1.59
C LEU A 60 -3.32 -12.08 0.24
N THR A 61 -4.24 -11.22 -0.18
CA THR A 61 -4.86 -11.33 -1.52
C THR A 61 -3.90 -10.85 -2.61
N LEU A 62 -4.16 -11.23 -3.87
CA LEU A 62 -3.39 -10.74 -5.02
C LEU A 62 -3.33 -9.21 -5.05
N GLN A 63 -4.45 -8.55 -4.75
CA GLN A 63 -4.55 -7.10 -4.68
C GLN A 63 -3.60 -6.49 -3.64
N HIS A 64 -3.40 -7.14 -2.49
CA HIS A 64 -2.43 -6.69 -1.49
C HIS A 64 -1.01 -6.72 -2.04
N HIS A 65 -0.62 -7.82 -2.68
CA HIS A 65 0.72 -7.93 -3.27
C HIS A 65 0.92 -6.95 -4.43
N MET A 66 -0.13 -6.66 -5.21
CA MET A 66 -0.07 -5.63 -6.26
C MET A 66 0.11 -4.22 -5.68
N LEU A 67 -0.26 -3.96 -4.42
CA LEU A 67 -0.03 -2.66 -3.77
C LEU A 67 1.42 -2.45 -3.32
N GLU A 68 2.17 -3.51 -3.05
CA GLU A 68 3.53 -3.39 -2.49
C GLU A 68 4.46 -2.50 -3.33
N PRO A 69 4.51 -2.61 -4.68
CA PRO A 69 5.36 -1.73 -5.49
C PRO A 69 4.92 -0.25 -5.41
N VAL A 70 3.62 0.02 -5.27
CA VAL A 70 3.08 1.38 -5.13
C VAL A 70 3.54 2.00 -3.80
N GLN A 71 3.49 1.24 -2.70
CA GLN A 71 3.91 1.69 -1.36
C GLN A 71 5.43 1.88 -1.23
N ARG A 72 6.20 1.16 -2.05
CA ARG A 72 7.66 1.10 -1.92
C ARG A 72 8.34 2.44 -2.22
N ILE A 73 7.82 3.20 -3.17
CA ILE A 73 8.39 4.51 -3.57
C ILE A 73 8.22 5.57 -2.47
N PRO A 74 7.01 5.83 -1.93
CA PRO A 74 6.84 6.72 -0.78
C PRO A 74 7.69 6.30 0.42
N ARG A 75 7.80 4.99 0.68
CA ARG A 75 8.63 4.48 1.78
C ARG A 75 10.10 4.81 1.61
N TYR A 76 10.65 4.66 0.40
CA TYR A 76 12.04 5.06 0.13
C TYR A 76 12.24 6.57 0.27
N GLU A 77 11.27 7.38 -0.13
CA GLU A 77 11.33 8.83 0.07
C GLU A 77 11.43 9.18 1.56
N MET A 78 10.56 8.60 2.39
CA MET A 78 10.56 8.81 3.84
C MET A 78 11.87 8.36 4.49
N LEU A 79 12.31 7.14 4.18
CA LEU A 79 13.55 6.58 4.72
C LEU A 79 14.77 7.41 4.33
N LEU A 80 14.81 7.93 3.10
CA LEU A 80 15.92 8.73 2.61
C LEU A 80 15.91 10.15 3.21
N LYS A 81 14.73 10.74 3.42
CA LYS A 81 14.60 12.00 4.22
C LYS A 81 15.12 11.82 5.64
N ASP A 82 14.76 10.71 6.29
CA ASP A 82 15.24 10.39 7.64
C ASP A 82 16.75 10.11 7.66
N TYR A 83 17.27 9.45 6.63
CA TYR A 83 18.69 9.20 6.46
C TYR A 83 19.48 10.51 6.36
N LEU A 84 19.07 11.42 5.47
CA LEU A 84 19.70 12.73 5.30
C LEU A 84 19.68 13.57 6.59
N ARG A 85 18.59 13.52 7.36
CA ARG A 85 18.50 14.21 8.66
C ARG A 85 19.50 13.70 9.68
N LYS A 86 19.88 12.43 9.61
CA LYS A 86 20.82 11.78 10.55
C LYS A 86 22.26 11.77 10.03
N LEU A 87 22.47 12.15 8.78
CA LEU A 87 23.78 12.12 8.15
C LEU A 87 24.58 13.39 8.50
N PRO A 88 25.87 13.27 8.88
CA PRO A 88 26.75 14.43 9.03
C PRO A 88 26.83 15.25 7.74
N GLN A 89 26.86 16.58 7.83
CA GLN A 89 26.89 17.47 6.65
C GLN A 89 28.17 17.35 5.82
N ASP A 90 29.27 16.94 6.46
CA ASP A 90 30.56 16.65 5.85
C ASP A 90 30.65 15.24 5.25
N SER A 91 29.60 14.43 5.39
CA SER A 91 29.53 13.11 4.80
C SER A 91 29.62 13.18 3.28
N LEU A 92 30.54 12.40 2.72
CA LEU A 92 30.66 12.23 1.27
C LEU A 92 29.39 11.63 0.63
N ASP A 93 28.51 11.00 1.41
CA ASP A 93 27.24 10.42 0.92
C ASP A 93 26.09 11.42 0.88
N TRP A 94 26.26 12.60 1.49
CA TRP A 94 25.16 13.57 1.65
C TRP A 94 24.63 14.05 0.30
N LYS A 95 25.53 14.44 -0.62
CA LYS A 95 25.15 14.87 -1.97
C LYS A 95 24.52 13.75 -2.80
N ASP A 96 25.03 12.53 -2.66
CA ASP A 96 24.51 11.38 -3.40
C ASP A 96 23.10 10.99 -2.91
N ALA A 97 22.87 11.06 -1.60
CA ALA A 97 21.58 10.83 -0.98
C ALA A 97 20.57 11.96 -1.29
N GLU A 98 20.99 13.23 -1.29
CA GLU A 98 20.14 14.37 -1.65
C GLU A 98 19.65 14.25 -3.10
N LYS A 99 20.56 13.98 -4.04
CA LYS A 99 20.21 13.80 -5.44
C LYS A 99 19.30 12.59 -5.67
N SER A 100 19.52 11.51 -4.92
CA SER A 100 18.63 10.35 -4.96
C SER A 100 17.22 10.69 -4.46
N LEU A 101 17.13 11.52 -3.42
CA LEU A 101 15.85 11.97 -2.87
C LEU A 101 15.06 12.81 -3.88
N GLU A 102 15.71 13.73 -4.60
CA GLU A 102 15.06 14.53 -5.63
C GLU A 102 14.42 13.66 -6.72
N ILE A 103 15.15 12.63 -7.19
CA ILE A 103 14.65 11.71 -8.22
C ILE A 103 13.47 10.88 -7.69
N ILE A 104 13.59 10.35 -6.48
CA ILE A 104 12.53 9.56 -5.83
C ILE A 104 11.29 10.43 -5.60
N SER A 105 11.45 11.66 -5.11
CA SER A 105 10.34 12.57 -4.84
C SER A 105 9.62 12.97 -6.13
N THR A 106 10.35 13.16 -7.23
CA THR A 106 9.76 13.40 -8.56
C THR A 106 8.96 12.18 -9.05
N ALA A 107 9.47 10.95 -8.82
CA ALA A 107 8.73 9.74 -9.14
C ALA A 107 7.47 9.57 -8.25
N ALA A 108 7.58 9.96 -6.98
CA ALA A 108 6.47 9.94 -6.02
C ALA A 108 5.40 11.01 -6.33
N SER A 109 5.78 12.21 -6.80
CA SER A 109 4.85 13.32 -7.04
C SER A 109 3.85 13.05 -8.16
N HIS A 110 4.17 12.15 -9.09
CA HIS A 110 3.22 11.67 -10.11
C HIS A 110 2.22 10.61 -9.62
N SER A 111 2.32 10.19 -8.35
CA SER A 111 1.58 9.06 -7.78
C SER A 111 0.50 9.46 -6.79
N ASN A 112 0.23 10.76 -6.57
CA ASN A 112 -0.53 11.23 -5.41
C ASN A 112 -2.02 10.79 -5.36
N SER A 113 -2.68 10.64 -6.52
CA SER A 113 -4.06 10.11 -6.59
C SER A 113 -4.12 8.60 -6.34
N ALA A 114 -3.16 7.85 -6.86
CA ALA A 114 -3.00 6.42 -6.58
C ALA A 114 -2.62 6.16 -5.12
N ILE A 115 -1.81 7.04 -4.53
CA ILE A 115 -1.44 7.00 -3.10
C ILE A 115 -2.68 7.20 -2.22
N ARG A 116 -3.57 8.16 -2.53
CA ARG A 116 -4.83 8.32 -1.77
C ARG A 116 -5.76 7.12 -1.88
N LYS A 117 -5.94 6.59 -3.09
CA LYS A 117 -6.72 5.34 -3.28
C LYS A 117 -6.09 4.16 -2.55
N MET A 118 -4.75 4.12 -2.49
CA MET A 118 -3.98 3.13 -1.75
C MET A 118 -4.14 3.26 -0.25
N GLU A 119 -4.12 4.47 0.32
CA GLU A 119 -4.40 4.69 1.75
C GLU A 119 -5.80 4.21 2.12
N ASN A 120 -6.79 4.52 1.26
CA ASN A 120 -8.15 4.06 1.45
C ASN A 120 -8.27 2.53 1.37
N LEU A 121 -7.71 1.91 0.32
CA LEU A 121 -7.73 0.46 0.15
C LEU A 121 -6.98 -0.24 1.29
N LYS A 122 -5.82 0.26 1.71
CA LYS A 122 -5.07 -0.28 2.87
C LYS A 122 -5.93 -0.23 4.14
N LYS A 123 -6.63 0.88 4.36
CA LYS A 123 -7.47 1.03 5.54
C LYS A 123 -8.69 0.10 5.53
N LEU A 124 -9.31 -0.10 4.37
CA LEU A 124 -10.37 -1.12 4.21
C LEU A 124 -9.86 -2.53 4.48
N LEU A 125 -8.62 -2.83 4.06
CA LEU A 125 -7.99 -4.13 4.25
C LEU A 125 -7.64 -4.38 5.73
N GLU A 126 -7.11 -3.38 6.44
CA GLU A 126 -6.91 -3.45 7.90
C GLU A 126 -8.23 -3.73 8.63
N ILE A 127 -9.33 -3.09 8.21
CA ILE A 127 -10.66 -3.34 8.77
C ILE A 127 -11.13 -4.76 8.45
N TYR A 128 -10.89 -5.26 7.25
CA TYR A 128 -11.22 -6.64 6.85
C TYR A 128 -10.51 -7.67 7.73
N GLU A 129 -9.22 -7.47 8.01
CA GLU A 129 -8.49 -8.30 8.98
C GLU A 129 -9.10 -8.21 10.39
N MET A 130 -9.43 -7.01 10.87
CA MET A 130 -10.06 -6.81 12.18
C MET A 130 -11.44 -7.47 12.32
N LEU A 131 -12.18 -7.58 11.22
CA LEU A 131 -13.50 -8.20 11.17
C LEU A 131 -13.45 -9.73 10.99
N GLY A 132 -12.26 -10.34 10.93
CA GLY A 132 -12.10 -11.79 10.84
C GLY A 132 -12.39 -12.36 9.45
N GLU A 133 -12.23 -11.56 8.39
CA GLU A 133 -12.28 -12.00 7.00
C GLU A 133 -13.64 -12.55 6.50
N GLU A 134 -14.70 -12.46 7.29
CA GLU A 134 -16.01 -13.07 6.95
C GLU A 134 -16.86 -12.24 5.97
N GLU A 135 -16.64 -10.92 5.86
CA GLU A 135 -17.46 -10.01 5.02
C GLU A 135 -16.71 -9.38 3.84
N ASP A 136 -17.32 -9.38 2.65
CA ASP A 136 -16.74 -8.80 1.42
C ASP A 136 -16.80 -7.26 1.41
N ILE A 137 -16.08 -6.62 2.34
CA ILE A 137 -15.97 -5.16 2.47
C ILE A 137 -14.88 -4.56 1.58
N VAL A 138 -14.10 -5.40 0.88
CA VAL A 138 -12.96 -5.00 0.03
C VAL A 138 -13.46 -4.59 -1.36
N ASN A 139 -14.27 -3.53 -1.41
CA ASN A 139 -14.61 -2.85 -2.65
C ASN A 139 -13.75 -1.58 -2.78
N PRO A 140 -13.00 -1.38 -3.88
CA PRO A 140 -12.23 -0.16 -4.11
C PRO A 140 -13.05 1.15 -4.09
N SER A 141 -14.38 1.06 -4.23
CA SER A 141 -15.31 2.18 -4.12
C SER A 141 -15.76 2.50 -2.69
N ASN A 142 -15.50 1.62 -1.72
CA ASN A 142 -15.80 1.89 -0.32
C ASN A 142 -14.80 2.91 0.21
N GLU A 143 -15.23 3.81 1.08
CA GLU A 143 -14.35 4.77 1.75
C GLU A 143 -14.70 4.75 3.23
N LEU A 144 -13.68 4.64 4.10
CA LEU A 144 -13.91 4.76 5.53
C LEU A 144 -14.27 6.22 5.84
N ILE A 145 -15.49 6.44 6.28
CA ILE A 145 -15.99 7.75 6.69
C ILE A 145 -15.62 8.00 8.15
N LYS A 146 -15.79 7.01 9.02
CA LYS A 146 -15.53 7.17 10.46
C LYS A 146 -15.35 5.84 11.18
N GLU A 147 -14.57 5.85 12.26
CA GLU A 147 -14.46 4.71 13.17
C GLU A 147 -14.52 5.15 14.64
N GLY A 148 -14.93 4.24 15.53
CA GLY A 148 -14.84 4.47 16.97
C GLY A 148 -15.74 3.59 17.83
N GLN A 149 -15.60 3.75 19.15
CA GLN A 149 -16.44 3.07 20.13
C GLN A 149 -17.84 3.70 20.18
N ILE A 150 -18.87 2.86 20.17
CA ILE A 150 -20.27 3.23 20.31
C ILE A 150 -20.95 2.36 21.35
N LEU A 151 -21.99 2.91 21.97
CA LEU A 151 -22.89 2.16 22.82
C LEU A 151 -24.14 1.77 22.02
N LYS A 152 -24.24 0.49 21.65
CA LYS A 152 -25.42 -0.04 20.95
C LYS A 152 -26.51 -0.33 21.98
N LEU A 153 -27.63 0.39 21.87
CA LEU A 153 -28.83 0.16 22.66
C LEU A 153 -29.77 -0.79 21.91
N ALA A 154 -30.11 -1.92 22.51
CA ALA A 154 -31.05 -2.86 21.91
C ALA A 154 -32.51 -2.39 22.10
N ALA A 155 -33.27 -2.32 21.00
CA ALA A 155 -34.62 -1.76 20.99
C ALA A 155 -35.65 -2.52 21.84
N ARG A 156 -35.39 -3.80 22.19
CA ARG A 156 -36.39 -4.69 22.82
C ARG A 156 -36.11 -5.10 24.26
N ASN A 157 -34.87 -5.04 24.73
CA ASN A 157 -34.47 -5.58 26.04
C ASN A 157 -33.58 -4.63 26.86
N THR A 158 -33.47 -3.37 26.46
CA THR A 158 -32.76 -2.29 27.19
C THR A 158 -31.28 -2.62 27.48
N SER A 159 -30.71 -3.64 26.84
CA SER A 159 -29.31 -4.00 27.01
C SER A 159 -28.45 -3.02 26.24
N ALA A 160 -27.45 -2.46 26.91
CA ALA A 160 -26.42 -1.64 26.31
C ALA A 160 -25.18 -2.49 26.05
N GLN A 161 -24.63 -2.41 24.84
CA GLN A 161 -23.43 -3.14 24.45
C GLN A 161 -22.41 -2.19 23.86
N GLU A 162 -21.20 -2.18 24.42
CA GLU A 162 -20.07 -1.50 23.80
C GLU A 162 -19.64 -2.24 22.54
N ARG A 163 -19.49 -1.50 21.45
CA ARG A 163 -19.07 -2.00 20.13
C ARG A 163 -18.10 -1.03 19.51
N TYR A 164 -17.15 -1.54 18.75
CA TYR A 164 -16.34 -0.72 17.85
C TYR A 164 -16.99 -0.74 16.47
N LEU A 165 -17.27 0.42 15.90
CA LEU A 165 -17.96 0.58 14.63
C LEU A 165 -17.00 1.16 13.59
N PHE A 166 -17.05 0.62 12.37
CA PHE A 166 -16.49 1.19 11.15
C PHE A 166 -17.66 1.63 10.27
N LEU A 167 -17.64 2.89 9.80
CA LEU A 167 -18.64 3.50 8.92
C LEU A 167 -18.01 3.86 7.59
#